data_AF-A0A8S8ZT28-F1
#
_entry.id   AF-A0A8S8ZT28-F1
#
_cell.length_a   1.000
_cell.length_b   1.000
_cell.length_c   1.000
_cell.angle_alpha   90.00
_cell.angle_beta   90.00
_cell.angle_gamma   90.00
#
_symmetry.space_group_name_H-M   'P 1'
#
loop_
_entity.id
_entity.type
_entity.pdbx_description
1 polymer ?
#
loop_
_entity_poly.entity_id
_entity_poly.type
_entity_poly.pdbx_seq_one_letter_code
_entity_poly.pdbx_strand_id
1 'polypeptide(L)'
;MAQCGIPRSWSDGGRFHQTRQQPQIGQSIRFGSFNDRRRAKIPDLKRWDGASRTSQLWDCLGKRDPELWHRKGNCLIYLYGRGQSNRSPSFKVPFNTLLATQCQPLIARYIRRDIPETLGTEASQIELYIPAPPAATEEEAMRHYLDIRNFFAWVFRRSMVGDHLGATLIRLLHTMTELRCLGLNNAEDLLNYADEEGYLEMCNQPAHALGVLHFAEYCQDRRLYIEAFTHCTGMVDELYIVPEYQASDAPNHLDSFDRTLTNRLGHYFRYSKAAPPSKG
;
A
#
# COMPACT_ATOMS: atom_id res chain seq x y z
N MET A 1 -4.90 11.33 24.40
CA MET A 1 -5.07 9.86 24.27
C MET A 1 -6.45 9.59 23.70
N ALA A 2 -6.55 9.48 22.38
CA ALA A 2 -7.78 9.14 21.69
C ALA A 2 -7.50 7.85 20.89
N GLN A 3 -8.14 6.77 21.30
CA GLN A 3 -8.11 5.49 20.59
C GLN A 3 -8.92 5.65 19.31
N CYS A 4 -8.30 5.35 18.16
CA CYS A 4 -9.00 5.28 16.89
C CYS A 4 -9.84 3.99 16.89
N GLY A 5 -11.15 4.13 17.07
CA GLY A 5 -12.10 3.02 17.14
C GLY A 5 -12.43 2.51 15.75
N ILE A 6 -12.02 1.29 15.45
CA ILE A 6 -12.50 0.51 14.29
C ILE A 6 -13.98 0.17 14.52
N PRO A 7 -14.89 0.36 13.55
CA PRO A 7 -16.31 0.03 13.74
C PRO A 7 -16.52 -1.47 13.98
N ARG A 8 -17.22 -1.79 15.08
CA ARG A 8 -17.74 -3.12 15.39
C ARG A 8 -19.11 -3.32 14.75
N SER A 9 -19.19 -4.25 13.81
CA SER A 9 -20.29 -5.19 13.58
C SER A 9 -19.68 -6.21 12.60
N TRP A 10 -19.87 -7.52 12.67
CA TRP A 10 -21.12 -8.25 12.70
C TRP A 10 -20.99 -9.42 13.68
N SER A 11 -21.98 -9.58 14.55
CA SER A 11 -22.17 -10.78 15.36
C SER A 11 -23.49 -11.37 14.90
N ASP A 12 -23.48 -12.56 14.31
CA ASP A 12 -24.60 -13.48 14.44
C ASP A 12 -24.12 -14.91 14.26
N GLY A 13 -24.44 -15.72 15.26
CA GLY A 13 -24.02 -17.10 15.39
C GLY A 13 -24.83 -18.02 14.48
N GLY A 14 -24.12 -18.70 13.57
CA GLY A 14 -24.62 -19.84 12.82
C GLY A 14 -23.85 -21.10 13.23
N ARG A 15 -24.57 -22.05 13.83
CA ARG A 15 -24.07 -23.29 14.42
C ARG A 15 -23.51 -24.24 13.35
N PHE A 16 -22.26 -24.69 13.53
CA PHE A 16 -21.57 -25.65 12.68
C PHE A 16 -22.21 -27.04 12.76
N HIS A 17 -22.51 -27.63 11.60
CA HIS A 17 -22.50 -29.09 11.40
C HIS A 17 -21.33 -29.44 10.48
N GLN A 18 -20.46 -30.31 11.00
CA GLN A 18 -19.18 -30.70 10.44
C GLN A 18 -19.38 -31.93 9.55
N THR A 19 -19.23 -31.78 8.23
CA THR A 19 -19.13 -32.92 7.29
C THR A 19 -17.71 -32.98 6.77
N ARG A 20 -17.01 -34.03 7.19
CA ARG A 20 -15.61 -34.34 6.91
C ARG A 20 -15.46 -34.73 5.44
N GLN A 21 -14.82 -33.89 4.63
CA GLN A 21 -14.28 -34.29 3.32
C GLN A 21 -12.80 -33.90 3.24
N GLN A 22 -11.99 -34.87 2.84
CA GLN A 22 -10.53 -34.77 2.71
C GLN A 22 -10.16 -33.73 1.65
N PRO A 23 -9.14 -32.87 1.88
CA PRO A 23 -8.67 -31.98 0.83
C PRO A 23 -7.84 -32.77 -0.19
N GLN A 24 -8.34 -32.81 -1.43
CA GLN A 24 -7.54 -33.23 -2.57
C GLN A 24 -6.42 -32.22 -2.83
N ILE A 25 -5.25 -32.75 -3.17
CA ILE A 25 -4.00 -32.05 -3.41
C ILE A 25 -4.21 -31.04 -4.56
N GLY A 26 -4.32 -29.76 -4.20
CA GLY A 26 -4.45 -28.66 -5.16
C GLY A 26 -3.14 -28.46 -5.93
N GLN A 27 -3.23 -28.47 -7.25
CA GLN A 27 -2.12 -28.16 -8.16
C GLN A 27 -1.60 -26.73 -7.91
N SER A 28 -0.29 -26.58 -7.73
CA SER A 28 0.32 -25.27 -7.46
C SER A 28 0.32 -24.39 -8.71
N ILE A 29 -0.13 -23.14 -8.54
CA ILE A 29 -0.04 -22.12 -9.58
C ILE A 29 1.44 -21.78 -9.77
N ARG A 30 1.98 -22.13 -10.94
CA ARG A 30 3.35 -21.78 -11.34
C ARG A 30 3.40 -20.28 -11.61
N PHE A 31 4.01 -19.52 -10.70
CA PHE A 31 4.34 -18.09 -10.84
C PHE A 31 5.25 -17.74 -12.04
N GLY A 32 5.63 -18.75 -12.84
CA GLY A 32 6.53 -18.68 -13.98
C GLY A 32 5.98 -18.00 -15.24
N SER A 33 4.69 -17.69 -15.31
CA SER A 33 4.03 -17.35 -16.59
C SER A 33 3.60 -15.89 -16.79
N PHE A 34 4.13 -14.92 -16.06
CA PHE A 34 3.89 -13.51 -16.40
C PHE A 34 4.51 -13.10 -17.75
N ASN A 35 5.41 -13.92 -18.30
CA ASN A 35 6.09 -13.64 -19.57
C ASN A 35 5.52 -14.37 -20.80
N ASP A 36 4.53 -15.27 -20.67
CA ASP A 36 4.05 -16.03 -21.82
C ASP A 36 2.51 -16.17 -21.87
N ARG A 37 1.94 -15.52 -22.91
CA ARG A 37 0.64 -15.78 -23.56
C ARG A 37 -0.67 -15.49 -22.83
N ARG A 38 -0.95 -14.19 -22.71
CA ARG A 38 -2.14 -13.44 -23.19
C ARG A 38 -2.10 -12.14 -22.38
N ARG A 39 -1.99 -10.97 -23.04
CA ARG A 39 -1.98 -9.66 -22.36
C ARG A 39 -3.28 -9.47 -21.57
N ALA A 40 -3.34 -9.98 -20.34
CA ALA A 40 -3.96 -9.21 -19.29
C ALA A 40 -3.25 -7.85 -19.31
N LYS A 41 -4.00 -6.76 -19.43
CA LYS A 41 -3.45 -5.41 -19.36
C LYS A 41 -2.68 -5.34 -18.04
N ILE A 42 -1.36 -5.41 -18.07
CA ILE A 42 -0.56 -5.10 -16.89
C ILE A 42 -1.00 -3.68 -16.50
N PRO A 43 -1.47 -3.45 -15.26
CA PRO A 43 -1.85 -2.11 -14.84
C PRO A 43 -0.68 -1.16 -15.12
N ASP A 44 -0.98 0.08 -15.46
CA ASP A 44 0.04 1.11 -15.67
C ASP A 44 0.63 1.49 -14.30
N LEU A 45 1.47 0.61 -13.76
CA LEU A 45 2.03 0.72 -12.43
C LEU A 45 3.05 1.84 -12.43
N LYS A 46 2.87 2.78 -11.51
CA LYS A 46 3.74 3.94 -11.38
C LYS A 46 4.59 3.80 -10.14
N ARG A 47 5.87 4.12 -10.27
CA ARG A 47 6.74 4.50 -9.16
C ARG A 47 6.46 5.96 -8.83
N TRP A 48 6.02 6.22 -7.61
CA TRP A 48 5.70 7.53 -7.07
C TRP A 48 6.91 8.12 -6.37
N ASP A 49 7.62 9.04 -7.03
CA ASP A 49 8.72 9.78 -6.44
C ASP A 49 8.20 11.10 -5.89
N GLY A 50 7.84 11.12 -4.60
CA GLY A 50 7.28 12.31 -3.98
C GLY A 50 8.31 13.45 -3.88
N ALA A 51 9.57 13.13 -3.63
CA ALA A 51 10.65 14.11 -3.50
C ALA A 51 10.92 14.86 -4.82
N SER A 52 10.91 14.15 -5.96
CA SER A 52 11.02 14.80 -7.27
C SER A 52 9.67 15.25 -7.84
N ARG A 53 8.56 14.92 -7.16
CA ARG A 53 7.17 15.15 -7.62
C ARG A 53 6.92 14.59 -9.02
N THR A 54 7.42 13.38 -9.26
CA THR A 54 7.25 12.69 -10.55
C THR A 54 6.73 11.28 -10.37
N SER A 55 5.97 10.80 -11.34
CA SER A 55 5.62 9.39 -11.48
C SER A 55 6.29 8.80 -12.71
N GLN A 56 6.88 7.61 -12.58
CA GLN A 56 7.51 6.89 -13.70
C GLN A 56 6.90 5.51 -13.84
N LEU A 57 6.85 4.95 -15.05
CA LEU A 57 6.45 3.57 -15.26
C LEU A 57 7.36 2.63 -14.45
N TRP A 58 6.77 1.69 -13.73
CA TRP A 58 7.47 0.70 -12.94
C TRP A 58 7.27 -0.71 -13.51
N ASP A 59 8.37 -1.37 -13.90
CA ASP A 59 8.37 -2.63 -14.63
C ASP A 59 9.17 -3.76 -13.93
N CYS A 60 9.42 -3.61 -12.63
CA CYS A 60 10.26 -4.53 -11.86
C CYS A 60 9.50 -5.79 -11.35
N LEU A 61 8.27 -6.03 -11.83
CA LEU A 61 7.53 -7.26 -11.55
C LEU A 61 8.36 -8.50 -11.91
N GLY A 62 8.52 -9.40 -10.93
CA GLY A 62 9.24 -10.66 -11.11
C GLY A 62 10.76 -10.55 -11.28
N LYS A 63 11.33 -9.35 -11.17
CA LYS A 63 12.78 -9.08 -11.16
C LYS A 63 13.22 -8.70 -9.73
N ARG A 64 14.54 -8.52 -9.55
CA ARG A 64 15.08 -7.89 -8.34
C ARG A 64 14.71 -6.41 -8.35
N ASP A 65 14.14 -5.91 -7.27
CA ASP A 65 13.85 -4.47 -7.14
C ASP A 65 15.15 -3.74 -6.76
N PRO A 66 15.67 -2.82 -7.61
CA PRO A 66 16.92 -2.12 -7.34
C PRO A 66 16.87 -1.21 -6.11
N GLU A 67 15.70 -0.68 -5.74
CA GLU A 67 15.55 0.20 -4.58
C GLU A 67 15.63 -0.54 -3.26
N LEU A 68 15.30 -1.84 -3.29
CA LEU A 68 15.28 -2.75 -2.16
C LEU A 68 16.41 -3.78 -2.21
N TRP A 69 17.45 -3.49 -3.01
CA TRP A 69 18.65 -4.32 -3.12
C TRP A 69 19.87 -3.65 -2.48
N HIS A 70 20.01 -3.84 -1.17
CA HIS A 70 21.11 -3.29 -0.38
C HIS A 70 22.37 -4.14 -0.50
N ARG A 71 23.48 -3.50 -0.89
CA ARG A 71 24.79 -4.16 -1.01
C ARG A 71 25.19 -4.91 0.28
N LYS A 72 25.02 -4.24 1.42
CA LYS A 72 25.31 -4.75 2.78
C LYS A 72 24.13 -5.47 3.45
N GLY A 73 23.05 -5.75 2.72
CA GLY A 73 21.92 -6.50 3.28
C GLY A 73 22.31 -7.94 3.63
N ASN A 74 21.73 -8.49 4.68
CA ASN A 74 21.94 -9.86 5.15
C ASN A 74 20.64 -10.67 5.24
N CYS A 75 19.51 -10.08 4.86
CA CYS A 75 18.20 -10.72 4.77
C CYS A 75 17.76 -10.80 3.30
N LEU A 76 17.47 -12.00 2.81
CA LEU A 76 16.87 -12.25 1.50
C LEU A 76 15.37 -12.42 1.63
N ILE A 77 14.62 -11.73 0.78
CA ILE A 77 13.17 -11.83 0.73
C ILE A 77 12.74 -12.52 -0.56
N TYR A 78 11.98 -13.59 -0.43
CA TYR A 78 11.41 -14.35 -1.52
C TYR A 78 9.89 -14.17 -1.52
N LEU A 79 9.32 -13.66 -2.62
CA LEU A 79 7.87 -13.46 -2.75
C LEU A 79 7.15 -14.67 -3.36
N TYR A 80 7.61 -15.86 -2.99
CA TYR A 80 7.08 -17.15 -3.39
C TYR A 80 7.41 -18.21 -2.34
N GLY A 81 6.69 -19.32 -2.36
CA GLY A 81 6.90 -20.39 -1.40
C GLY A 81 8.18 -21.16 -1.69
N ARG A 82 8.77 -21.75 -0.65
CA ARG A 82 9.97 -22.58 -0.79
C ARG A 82 9.75 -23.71 -1.80
N GLY A 83 10.71 -23.89 -2.70
CA GLY A 83 10.64 -24.92 -3.75
C GLY A 83 9.62 -24.66 -4.85
N GLN A 84 8.86 -23.55 -4.79
CA GLN A 84 7.88 -23.20 -5.82
C GLN A 84 8.50 -22.44 -7.00
N SER A 85 9.72 -21.92 -6.84
CA SER A 85 10.41 -21.19 -7.90
C SER A 85 11.93 -21.29 -7.76
N ASN A 86 12.60 -21.32 -8.93
CA ASN A 86 14.06 -21.21 -9.04
C ASN A 86 14.52 -19.76 -9.29
N ARG A 87 13.61 -18.78 -9.10
CA ARG A 87 13.96 -17.36 -9.20
C ARG A 87 14.97 -16.98 -8.13
N SER A 88 15.60 -15.82 -8.31
CA SER A 88 16.41 -15.22 -7.25
C SER A 88 15.51 -14.50 -6.23
N PRO A 89 16.03 -14.12 -5.04
CA PRO A 89 15.32 -13.27 -4.10
C PRO A 89 14.77 -12.02 -4.80
N SER A 90 13.60 -11.56 -4.37
CA SER A 90 13.02 -10.30 -4.84
C SER A 90 13.78 -9.10 -4.25
N PHE A 91 14.11 -9.17 -2.96
CA PHE A 91 14.78 -8.10 -2.21
C PHE A 91 15.99 -8.62 -1.43
N LYS A 92 16.92 -7.70 -1.13
CA LYS A 92 18.06 -7.94 -0.24
C LYS A 92 18.18 -6.76 0.72
N VAL A 93 17.88 -6.97 2.00
CA VAL A 93 17.71 -5.88 2.97
C VAL A 93 18.51 -6.12 4.26
N PRO A 94 18.85 -5.07 5.03
CA PRO A 94 19.42 -5.22 6.37
C PRO A 94 18.38 -5.79 7.36
N PHE A 95 18.67 -6.93 7.98
CA PHE A 95 17.77 -7.58 8.92
C PHE A 95 17.52 -6.73 10.18
N ASN A 96 18.55 -6.05 10.69
CA ASN A 96 18.44 -5.22 11.88
C ASN A 96 17.44 -4.07 11.72
N THR A 97 17.25 -3.56 10.51
CA THR A 97 16.24 -2.53 10.26
C THR A 97 14.84 -3.08 10.49
N LEU A 98 14.55 -4.33 10.11
CA LEU A 98 13.26 -4.97 10.38
C LEU A 98 12.98 -5.13 11.88
N LEU A 99 14.01 -5.40 12.67
CA LEU A 99 13.91 -5.43 14.13
C LEU A 99 13.63 -4.04 14.69
N ALA A 100 14.36 -3.02 14.21
CA ALA A 100 14.20 -1.64 14.65
C ALA A 100 12.80 -1.07 14.30
N THR A 101 12.22 -1.45 13.15
CA THR A 101 10.88 -1.03 12.71
C THR A 101 9.74 -1.86 13.29
N GLN A 102 10.02 -2.72 14.28
CA GLN A 102 9.05 -3.56 14.99
C GLN A 102 8.29 -4.54 14.08
N CYS A 103 9.00 -5.18 13.15
CA CYS A 103 8.44 -6.16 12.20
C CYS A 103 8.56 -7.62 12.71
N GLN A 104 8.52 -7.85 14.02
CA GLN A 104 8.62 -9.19 14.60
C GLN A 104 7.52 -10.14 14.10
N PRO A 105 6.25 -9.73 13.90
CA PRO A 105 5.21 -10.60 13.34
C PRO A 105 5.55 -11.10 11.93
N LEU A 106 6.04 -10.22 11.04
CA LEU A 106 6.56 -10.61 9.73
C LEU A 106 7.66 -11.66 9.85
N ILE A 107 8.67 -11.39 10.67
CA ILE A 107 9.83 -12.28 10.84
C ILE A 107 9.38 -13.64 11.37
N ALA A 108 8.61 -13.67 12.46
CA ALA A 108 8.15 -14.91 13.08
C ALA A 108 7.32 -15.79 12.13
N ARG A 109 6.55 -15.15 11.24
CA ARG A 109 5.68 -15.83 10.28
C ARG A 109 6.46 -16.43 9.10
N TYR A 110 7.47 -15.74 8.59
CA TYR A 110 8.07 -16.08 7.29
C TYR A 110 9.55 -16.49 7.32
N ILE A 111 10.21 -16.42 8.48
CA ILE A 111 11.61 -16.82 8.59
C ILE A 111 11.82 -18.31 8.31
N ARG A 112 12.88 -18.61 7.55
CA ARG A 112 13.35 -19.97 7.34
C ARG A 112 13.85 -20.58 8.66
N ARG A 113 13.20 -21.66 9.12
CA ARG A 113 13.46 -22.27 10.43
C ARG A 113 14.45 -23.45 10.42
N ASP A 114 14.92 -23.90 9.27
CA ASP A 114 15.77 -25.09 9.12
C ASP A 114 17.26 -24.79 9.00
N ILE A 115 17.78 -23.80 9.73
CA ILE A 115 19.24 -23.59 9.81
C ILE A 115 19.82 -24.70 10.70
N PRO A 116 20.66 -25.62 10.17
CA PRO A 116 21.35 -26.58 11.02
C PRO A 116 22.28 -25.82 11.97
N GLU A 117 22.20 -26.11 13.26
CA GLU A 117 23.01 -25.48 14.34
C GLU A 117 24.53 -25.63 14.16
N THR A 118 24.98 -26.37 13.14
CA THR A 118 26.38 -26.75 12.91
C THR A 118 27.14 -25.89 11.90
N LEU A 119 26.51 -24.88 11.30
CA LEU A 119 27.23 -23.95 10.41
C LEU A 119 27.75 -22.76 11.23
N GLY A 120 29.08 -22.69 11.32
CA GLY A 120 29.85 -21.74 12.11
C GLY A 120 29.45 -20.28 11.92
N THR A 121 29.88 -19.50 12.90
CA THR A 121 29.58 -18.10 13.21
C THR A 121 30.08 -17.09 12.16
N GLU A 122 29.79 -17.33 10.89
CA GLU A 122 30.00 -16.42 9.76
C GLU A 122 28.62 -16.07 9.20
N ALA A 123 28.06 -14.97 9.69
CA ALA A 123 26.81 -14.31 9.28
C ALA A 123 25.85 -15.18 8.43
N SER A 124 25.11 -16.08 9.07
CA SER A 124 24.08 -16.87 8.39
C SER A 124 23.11 -15.92 7.69
N GLN A 125 23.06 -16.02 6.37
CA GLN A 125 22.17 -15.21 5.56
C GLN A 125 20.72 -15.58 5.92
N ILE A 126 19.95 -14.59 6.38
CA ILE A 126 18.57 -14.79 6.82
C ILE A 126 17.68 -14.84 5.57
N GLU A 127 16.73 -15.76 5.54
CA GLU A 127 15.79 -15.89 4.42
C GLU A 127 14.35 -15.80 4.94
N LEU A 128 13.55 -14.92 4.33
CA LEU A 128 12.11 -14.83 4.55
C LEU A 128 11.37 -15.25 3.26
N TYR A 129 10.42 -16.16 3.38
CA TYR A 129 9.57 -16.62 2.26
C TYR A 129 8.13 -16.15 2.48
N ILE A 130 7.67 -15.21 1.65
CA ILE A 130 6.37 -14.54 1.76
C ILE A 130 5.55 -14.88 0.49
N PRO A 131 4.96 -16.08 0.40
CA PRO A 131 4.13 -16.44 -0.74
C PRO A 131 2.80 -15.68 -0.72
N ALA A 132 2.28 -15.40 -1.92
CA ALA A 132 0.87 -15.05 -2.08
C ALA A 132 -0.04 -16.16 -1.52
N PRO A 133 -1.29 -15.85 -1.13
CA PRO A 133 -2.24 -16.85 -0.67
C PRO A 133 -2.38 -18.03 -1.66
N PRO A 134 -2.47 -19.29 -1.21
CA PRO A 134 -2.42 -20.46 -2.10
C PRO A 134 -3.51 -20.53 -3.18
N ALA A 135 -4.64 -19.87 -2.96
CA ALA A 135 -5.78 -19.80 -3.88
C ALA A 135 -5.90 -18.44 -4.58
N ALA A 136 -4.88 -17.58 -4.48
CA ALA A 136 -4.89 -16.26 -5.09
C ALA A 136 -4.95 -16.36 -6.62
N THR A 137 -5.81 -15.56 -7.22
CA THR A 137 -5.78 -15.23 -8.64
C THR A 137 -4.48 -14.50 -8.99
N GLU A 138 -4.18 -14.40 -10.28
CA GLU A 138 -3.00 -13.67 -10.77
C GLU A 138 -2.99 -12.21 -10.31
N GLU A 139 -4.15 -11.55 -10.33
CA GLU A 139 -4.33 -10.17 -9.87
C GLU A 139 -4.11 -10.04 -8.36
N GLU A 140 -4.67 -10.93 -7.55
CA GLU A 140 -4.46 -10.95 -6.10
C GLU A 140 -3.00 -11.22 -5.74
N ALA A 141 -2.34 -12.10 -6.48
CA ALA A 141 -0.94 -12.41 -6.30
C ALA A 141 -0.03 -11.22 -6.66
N MET A 142 -0.36 -10.49 -7.73
CA MET A 142 0.31 -9.23 -8.09
C MET A 142 0.07 -8.16 -7.03
N ARG A 143 -1.15 -8.03 -6.53
CA ARG A 143 -1.48 -7.06 -5.46
C ARG A 143 -0.72 -7.37 -4.18
N HIS A 144 -0.69 -8.63 -3.78
CA HIS A 144 0.11 -9.09 -2.64
C HIS A 144 1.60 -8.76 -2.82
N TYR A 145 2.16 -8.95 -4.02
CA TYR A 145 3.53 -8.54 -4.31
C TYR A 145 3.73 -7.04 -4.04
N LEU A 146 2.84 -6.17 -4.55
CA LEU A 146 2.94 -4.73 -4.41
C LEU A 146 2.81 -4.28 -2.95
N ASP A 147 1.90 -4.90 -2.20
CA ASP A 147 1.69 -4.62 -0.78
C ASP A 147 2.96 -4.91 0.02
N ILE A 148 3.56 -6.08 -0.17
CA ILE A 148 4.81 -6.44 0.50
C ILE A 148 5.98 -5.56 0.02
N ARG A 149 6.06 -5.26 -1.28
CA ARG A 149 7.09 -4.37 -1.83
C ARG A 149 7.01 -2.98 -1.20
N ASN A 150 5.82 -2.39 -1.14
CA ASN A 150 5.62 -1.06 -0.56
C ASN A 150 5.82 -1.05 0.94
N PHE A 151 5.51 -2.14 1.64
CA PHE A 151 5.87 -2.29 3.05
C PHE A 151 7.39 -2.19 3.25
N PHE A 152 8.19 -2.89 2.45
CA PHE A 152 9.64 -2.75 2.50
C PHE A 152 10.11 -1.37 2.03
N ALA A 153 9.45 -0.76 1.05
CA ALA A 153 9.75 0.61 0.63
C ALA A 153 9.59 1.61 1.79
N TRP A 154 8.52 1.48 2.58
CA TRP A 154 8.30 2.25 3.80
C TRP A 154 9.42 2.03 4.84
N VAL A 155 9.75 0.77 5.13
CA VAL A 155 10.84 0.42 6.08
C VAL A 155 12.16 1.08 5.69
N PHE A 156 12.44 1.19 4.39
CA PHE A 156 13.73 1.63 3.86
C PHE A 156 13.74 3.02 3.22
N ARG A 157 12.69 3.82 3.42
CA ARG A 157 12.58 5.19 2.87
C ARG A 157 12.81 5.22 1.36
N ARG A 158 11.98 4.43 0.66
CA ARG A 158 11.93 4.33 -0.80
C ARG A 158 10.56 4.73 -1.31
N SER A 159 10.52 5.20 -2.56
CA SER A 159 9.32 5.52 -3.30
C SER A 159 8.33 4.35 -3.35
N MET A 160 7.03 4.63 -3.25
CA MET A 160 5.97 3.64 -3.38
C MET A 160 5.70 3.31 -4.86
N VAL A 161 5.07 2.18 -5.09
CA VAL A 161 4.64 1.75 -6.42
C VAL A 161 3.17 1.38 -6.39
N GLY A 162 2.41 1.89 -7.34
CA GLY A 162 1.01 1.53 -7.49
C GLY A 162 0.36 2.23 -8.68
N ASP A 163 -0.83 1.77 -9.00
CA ASP A 163 -1.74 2.39 -9.96
C ASP A 163 -2.18 3.79 -9.51
N HIS A 164 -2.60 3.90 -8.25
CA HIS A 164 -3.10 5.12 -7.63
C HIS A 164 -2.43 5.34 -6.28
N LEU A 165 -1.98 6.57 -6.02
CA LEU A 165 -1.29 6.91 -4.78
C LEU A 165 -2.17 6.67 -3.55
N GLY A 166 -3.41 7.16 -3.54
CA GLY A 166 -4.32 7.05 -2.39
C GLY A 166 -4.62 5.60 -2.02
N ALA A 167 -4.98 4.77 -3.00
CA ALA A 167 -5.21 3.34 -2.77
C ALA A 167 -3.94 2.62 -2.26
N THR A 168 -2.77 3.05 -2.74
CA THR A 168 -1.48 2.50 -2.30
C THR A 168 -1.16 2.86 -0.85
N LEU A 169 -1.42 4.09 -0.41
CA LEU A 169 -1.30 4.50 1.00
C LEU A 169 -2.22 3.67 1.91
N ILE A 170 -3.49 3.51 1.52
CA ILE A 170 -4.46 2.72 2.30
C ILE A 170 -4.00 1.26 2.42
N ARG A 171 -3.57 0.65 1.31
CA ARG A 171 -3.04 -0.73 1.31
C ARG A 171 -1.81 -0.86 2.20
N LEU A 172 -0.87 0.09 2.12
CA LEU A 172 0.31 0.12 2.98
C LEU A 172 -0.08 0.19 4.47
N LEU A 173 -1.06 1.02 4.85
CA LEU A 173 -1.56 1.10 6.22
C LEU A 173 -2.09 -0.26 6.72
N HIS A 174 -2.85 -0.98 5.88
CA HIS A 174 -3.31 -2.32 6.19
C HIS A 174 -2.14 -3.30 6.37
N THR A 175 -1.18 -3.30 5.46
CA THR A 175 0.00 -4.17 5.52
C THR A 175 0.87 -3.88 6.75
N MET A 176 1.04 -2.60 7.11
CA MET A 176 1.74 -2.19 8.35
C MET A 176 1.03 -2.76 9.58
N THR A 177 -0.30 -2.73 9.60
CA THR A 177 -1.12 -3.27 10.70
C THR A 177 -1.01 -4.78 10.83
N GLU A 178 -0.86 -5.49 9.72
CA GLU A 178 -0.71 -6.95 9.73
C GLU A 178 0.70 -7.40 10.14
N LEU A 179 1.74 -6.68 9.67
CA LEU A 179 3.12 -7.17 9.69
C LEU A 179 3.98 -6.58 10.81
N ARG A 180 3.49 -5.55 11.52
CA ARG A 180 4.17 -4.94 12.66
C ARG A 180 3.54 -5.34 14.00
N CYS A 181 4.29 -5.13 15.08
CA CYS A 181 3.82 -5.40 16.44
C CYS A 181 2.52 -4.65 16.79
N LEU A 182 1.72 -5.25 17.66
CA LEU A 182 0.50 -4.65 18.19
C LEU A 182 0.81 -3.39 19.01
N GLY A 183 -0.11 -2.42 18.99
CA GLY A 183 -0.03 -1.19 19.79
C GLY A 183 0.74 -0.04 19.13
N LEU A 184 1.30 -0.23 17.94
CA LEU A 184 1.95 0.84 17.17
C LEU A 184 0.94 1.74 16.47
N ASN A 185 1.27 3.02 16.35
CA ASN A 185 0.45 3.98 15.59
C ASN A 185 0.86 3.97 14.11
N ASN A 186 0.40 2.97 13.36
CA ASN A 186 0.75 2.83 11.95
C ASN A 186 0.28 4.00 11.08
N ALA A 187 -0.84 4.65 11.44
CA ALA A 187 -1.35 5.79 10.69
C ALA A 187 -0.41 7.01 10.82
N GLU A 188 0.06 7.29 12.04
CA GLU A 188 1.03 8.37 12.28
C GLU A 188 2.38 8.06 11.63
N ASP A 189 2.88 6.83 11.75
CA ASP A 189 4.13 6.42 11.09
C ASP A 189 4.04 6.49 9.57
N LEU A 190 2.88 6.18 8.99
CA LEU A 190 2.64 6.31 7.55
C LEU A 190 2.54 7.77 7.12
N LEU A 191 1.90 8.63 7.93
CA LEU A 191 1.85 10.07 7.67
C LEU A 191 3.24 10.71 7.70
N ASN A 192 4.07 10.36 8.69
CA ASN A 192 5.46 10.83 8.77
C ASN A 192 6.28 10.38 7.55
N TYR A 193 6.10 9.13 7.12
CA TYR A 193 6.71 8.66 5.88
C TYR A 193 6.20 9.43 4.66
N ALA A 194 4.89 9.69 4.58
CA ALA A 194 4.31 10.40 3.46
C ALA A 194 4.75 11.87 3.37
N ASP A 195 4.96 12.51 4.52
CA ASP A 195 5.53 13.84 4.61
C ASP A 195 7.00 13.85 4.14
N GLU A 196 7.84 13.01 4.76
CA GLU A 196 9.27 12.95 4.47
C GLU A 196 9.60 12.53 3.03
N GLU A 197 8.81 11.64 2.42
CA GLU A 197 8.97 11.25 1.02
C GLU A 197 8.32 12.24 0.03
N GLY A 198 7.66 13.30 0.52
CA GLY A 198 7.11 14.38 -0.31
C GLY A 198 5.72 14.12 -0.89
N TYR A 199 4.99 13.09 -0.44
CA TYR A 199 3.62 12.84 -0.91
C TYR A 199 2.61 13.88 -0.38
N LEU A 200 2.91 14.54 0.75
CA LEU A 200 2.08 15.62 1.29
C LEU A 200 2.33 16.97 0.60
N GLU A 201 3.35 17.07 -0.27
CA GLU A 201 3.56 18.26 -1.09
C GLU A 201 2.57 18.30 -2.26
N MET A 202 1.39 18.89 -2.00
CA MET A 202 0.25 18.87 -2.92
C MET A 202 0.17 20.09 -3.87
N CYS A 203 1.02 21.10 -3.69
CA CYS A 203 1.05 22.29 -4.53
C CYS A 203 1.40 21.94 -5.99
N ASN A 204 0.48 22.23 -6.92
CA ASN A 204 0.60 21.89 -8.35
C ASN A 204 0.83 20.39 -8.58
N GLN A 205 0.26 19.55 -7.72
CA GLN A 205 0.35 18.09 -7.76
C GLN A 205 -1.05 17.48 -7.60
N PRO A 206 -1.88 17.46 -8.66
CA PRO A 206 -3.27 17.02 -8.55
C PRO A 206 -3.42 15.54 -8.19
N ALA A 207 -2.50 14.67 -8.64
CA ALA A 207 -2.47 13.26 -8.24
C ALA A 207 -2.14 13.07 -6.75
N HIS A 208 -1.23 13.89 -6.19
CA HIS A 208 -0.95 13.88 -4.75
C HIS A 208 -2.15 14.37 -3.96
N ALA A 209 -2.73 15.51 -4.35
CA ALA A 209 -3.89 16.09 -3.67
C ALA A 209 -5.08 15.10 -3.62
N LEU A 210 -5.41 14.45 -4.74
CA LEU A 210 -6.46 13.43 -4.78
C LEU A 210 -6.09 12.17 -3.98
N GLY A 211 -4.86 11.70 -4.08
CA GLY A 211 -4.39 10.54 -3.34
C GLY A 211 -4.45 10.75 -1.83
N VAL A 212 -3.97 11.90 -1.35
CA VAL A 212 -4.01 12.29 0.06
C VAL A 212 -5.44 12.56 0.52
N LEU A 213 -6.29 13.18 -0.30
CA LEU A 213 -7.71 13.38 0.01
C LEU A 213 -8.43 12.03 0.24
N HIS A 214 -8.19 11.06 -0.64
CA HIS A 214 -8.76 9.71 -0.52
C HIS A 214 -8.25 8.98 0.74
N PHE A 215 -6.95 9.09 1.03
CA PHE A 215 -6.36 8.53 2.24
C PHE A 215 -6.91 9.20 3.51
N ALA A 216 -7.07 10.53 3.52
CA ALA A 216 -7.61 11.28 4.64
C ALA A 216 -9.08 10.92 4.93
N GLU A 217 -9.88 10.70 3.89
CA GLU A 217 -11.25 10.22 4.02
C GLU A 217 -11.30 8.83 4.66
N TYR A 218 -10.45 7.91 4.19
CA TYR A 218 -10.32 6.57 4.76
C TYR A 218 -9.94 6.59 6.24
N CYS A 219 -8.94 7.41 6.61
CA CYS A 219 -8.50 7.57 8.00
C CYS A 219 -9.47 8.40 8.86
N GLN A 220 -10.50 9.00 8.26
CA GLN A 220 -11.38 9.99 8.89
C GLN A 220 -10.60 11.17 9.52
N ASP A 221 -9.45 11.55 8.93
CA ASP A 221 -8.66 12.68 9.39
C ASP A 221 -9.19 13.98 8.79
N ARG A 222 -9.95 14.71 9.61
CA ARG A 222 -10.58 15.97 9.20
C ARG A 222 -9.57 17.05 8.78
N ARG A 223 -8.40 17.12 9.41
CA ARG A 223 -7.43 18.18 9.12
C ARG A 223 -6.78 17.94 7.77
N LEU A 224 -6.26 16.73 7.58
CA LEU A 224 -5.65 16.31 6.32
C LEU A 224 -6.65 16.38 5.16
N TYR A 225 -7.92 16.01 5.42
CA TYR A 225 -8.97 16.11 4.42
C TYR A 225 -9.19 17.55 3.95
N ILE A 226 -9.30 18.52 4.89
CA ILE A 226 -9.53 19.93 4.53
C ILE A 226 -8.36 20.49 3.74
N GLU A 227 -7.14 20.15 4.13
CA GLU A 227 -5.91 20.58 3.45
C GLU A 227 -5.86 20.04 2.01
N ALA A 228 -5.95 18.72 1.85
CA ALA A 228 -5.94 18.08 0.53
C ALA A 228 -7.10 18.56 -0.34
N PHE A 229 -8.28 18.74 0.25
CA PHE A 229 -9.45 19.27 -0.44
C PHE A 229 -9.17 20.68 -0.99
N THR A 230 -8.57 21.57 -0.18
CA THR A 230 -8.24 22.93 -0.61
C THR A 230 -7.33 22.91 -1.84
N HIS A 231 -6.31 22.04 -1.86
CA HIS A 231 -5.45 21.85 -3.03
C HIS A 231 -6.22 21.33 -4.25
N CYS A 232 -7.08 20.32 -4.09
CA CYS A 232 -7.93 19.83 -5.18
C CYS A 232 -8.80 20.95 -5.77
N THR A 233 -9.43 21.78 -4.92
CA THR A 233 -10.27 22.88 -5.40
C THR A 233 -9.49 23.97 -6.14
N GLY A 234 -8.23 24.20 -5.74
CA GLY A 234 -7.34 25.14 -6.44
C GLY A 234 -6.82 24.64 -7.79
N MET A 235 -6.93 23.33 -8.04
CA MET A 235 -6.47 22.66 -9.27
C MET A 235 -7.61 21.96 -10.01
N VAL A 236 -8.86 22.39 -9.82
CA VAL A 236 -10.06 21.70 -10.34
C VAL A 236 -9.99 21.45 -11.85
N ASP A 237 -9.42 22.39 -12.60
CA ASP A 237 -9.24 22.32 -14.06
C ASP A 237 -8.16 21.31 -14.51
N GLU A 238 -7.42 20.72 -13.58
CA GLU A 238 -6.41 19.71 -13.86
C GLU A 238 -6.82 18.32 -13.36
N LEU A 239 -7.88 18.21 -12.53
CA LEU A 239 -8.25 16.94 -11.90
C LEU A 239 -8.79 15.91 -12.90
N TYR A 240 -9.54 16.32 -13.93
CA TYR A 240 -10.23 15.38 -14.84
C TYR A 240 -9.29 14.55 -15.72
N ILE A 241 -8.05 15.01 -15.94
CA ILE A 241 -7.03 14.28 -16.69
C ILE A 241 -6.23 13.30 -15.82
N VAL A 242 -6.41 13.35 -14.50
CA VAL A 242 -5.66 12.54 -13.56
C VAL A 242 -6.29 11.16 -13.42
N PRO A 243 -5.54 10.06 -13.60
CA PRO A 243 -6.09 8.71 -13.49
C PRO A 243 -6.73 8.40 -12.13
N GLU A 244 -6.23 9.00 -11.05
CA GLU A 244 -6.80 8.92 -9.70
C GLU A 244 -8.25 9.42 -9.66
N TYR A 245 -8.59 10.42 -10.48
CA TYR A 245 -9.95 10.96 -10.62
C TYR A 245 -10.85 10.03 -11.44
N GLN A 246 -10.30 9.34 -12.44
CA GLN A 246 -11.05 8.43 -13.31
C GLN A 246 -11.33 7.07 -12.64
N ALA A 247 -10.44 6.62 -11.77
CA ALA A 247 -10.60 5.35 -11.06
C ALA A 247 -11.64 5.38 -9.93
N SER A 248 -12.18 6.56 -9.60
CA SER A 248 -13.27 6.70 -8.63
C SER A 248 -14.65 6.31 -9.19
N ASP A 249 -14.71 5.84 -10.46
CA ASP A 249 -15.87 5.26 -11.20
C ASP A 249 -16.39 3.92 -10.64
N ALA A 250 -16.48 3.80 -9.31
CA ALA A 250 -17.37 2.84 -8.67
C ALA A 250 -18.79 3.46 -8.56
N PRO A 251 -19.86 2.77 -9.01
CA PRO A 251 -21.19 3.37 -9.26
C PRO A 251 -21.93 3.96 -8.04
N ASN A 252 -21.36 3.91 -6.83
CA ASN A 252 -21.97 4.50 -5.63
C ASN A 252 -21.14 5.61 -4.97
N HIS A 253 -19.93 5.90 -5.44
CA HIS A 253 -19.07 6.92 -4.81
C HIS A 253 -18.90 8.20 -5.62
N LEU A 254 -19.09 8.21 -6.95
CA LEU A 254 -19.00 9.43 -7.77
C LEU A 254 -20.29 10.24 -7.87
N ASP A 255 -21.46 9.62 -7.79
CA ASP A 255 -22.70 10.40 -7.62
C ASP A 255 -22.72 11.09 -6.24
N SER A 256 -21.90 10.59 -5.30
CA SER A 256 -21.50 11.32 -4.10
C SER A 256 -20.34 12.27 -4.38
N PHE A 257 -19.20 11.88 -4.95
CA PHE A 257 -17.98 12.71 -5.07
C PHE A 257 -18.13 13.89 -6.03
N ASP A 258 -18.83 13.75 -7.16
CA ASP A 258 -19.13 14.85 -8.08
C ASP A 258 -20.25 15.76 -7.53
N ARG A 259 -21.30 15.19 -6.90
CA ARG A 259 -22.26 16.00 -6.13
C ARG A 259 -21.65 16.58 -4.86
N THR A 260 -20.61 16.02 -4.29
CA THR A 260 -20.04 16.43 -3.00
C THR A 260 -18.93 17.44 -3.21
N LEU A 261 -18.08 17.29 -4.23
CA LEU A 261 -17.22 18.39 -4.68
C LEU A 261 -18.09 19.51 -5.22
N THR A 262 -19.02 19.27 -6.15
CA THR A 262 -19.84 20.36 -6.73
C THR A 262 -20.82 20.99 -5.73
N ASN A 263 -21.49 20.23 -4.84
CA ASN A 263 -22.35 20.82 -3.79
C ASN A 263 -21.54 21.39 -2.61
N ARG A 264 -20.39 20.82 -2.21
CA ARG A 264 -19.58 21.41 -1.12
C ARG A 264 -18.75 22.61 -1.60
N LEU A 265 -18.30 22.64 -2.85
CA LEU A 265 -17.77 23.83 -3.53
C LEU A 265 -18.85 24.92 -3.60
N GLY A 266 -20.08 24.56 -4.01
CA GLY A 266 -21.21 25.50 -4.06
C GLY A 266 -21.59 26.09 -2.70
N HIS A 267 -21.43 25.33 -1.61
CA HIS A 267 -21.71 25.81 -0.24
C HIS A 267 -20.59 26.72 0.29
N TYR A 268 -19.32 26.42 0.00
CA TYR A 268 -18.19 27.27 0.42
C TYR A 268 -18.13 28.59 -0.37
N PHE A 269 -18.40 28.57 -1.68
CA PHE A 269 -18.46 29.79 -2.49
C PHE A 269 -19.64 30.71 -2.11
N ARG A 270 -20.81 30.16 -1.72
CA ARG A 270 -21.95 30.96 -1.22
C ARG A 270 -21.66 31.63 0.12
N TYR A 271 -20.88 31.01 1.00
CA TYR A 271 -20.49 31.64 2.26
C TYR A 271 -19.39 32.71 2.10
N SER A 272 -18.49 32.57 1.13
CA SER A 272 -17.47 33.61 0.85
C SER A 272 -18.03 34.90 0.22
N LYS A 273 -19.15 34.81 -0.52
CA LYS A 273 -19.86 35.97 -1.09
C LYS A 273 -20.89 36.59 -0.11
N ALA A 274 -21.08 36.01 1.07
CA ALA A 274 -22.04 36.46 2.07
C ALA A 274 -21.39 37.08 3.32
N ALA A 275 -20.12 37.50 3.24
CA ALA A 275 -19.54 38.35 4.27
C ALA A 275 -20.23 39.73 4.21
N PRO A 276 -20.94 40.17 5.26
CA PRO A 276 -21.53 41.51 5.26
C PRO A 276 -20.39 42.55 5.28
N PRO A 277 -20.57 43.73 4.64
CA PRO A 277 -19.56 44.78 4.68
C PRO A 277 -19.30 45.16 6.14
N SER A 278 -18.00 45.21 6.49
CA SER A 278 -17.54 45.75 7.75
C SER A 278 -18.08 47.16 7.92
N LYS A 279 -18.96 47.36 8.91
CA LYS A 279 -19.40 48.70 9.31
C LYS A 279 -18.20 49.45 9.88
N GLY A 280 -17.91 50.61 9.30
CA GLY A 280 -17.02 51.63 9.89
C GLY A 280 -17.67 52.35 11.05
#